data_AF-A0A1A2LL94-F1
#
_entry.id   AF-A0A1A2LL94-F1
#
_cell.length_a   1.000
_cell.length_b   1.000
_cell.length_c   1.000
_cell.angle_alpha   90.00
_cell.angle_beta   90.00
_cell.angle_gamma   90.00
#
_symmetry.space_group_name_H-M   'P 1'
#
loop_
_entity.id
_entity.type
_entity.pdbx_description
1 polymer ?
#
loop_
_entity_poly.entity_id
_entity_poly.type
_entity_poly.pdbx_seq_one_letter_code
_entity_poly.pdbx_strand_id
1 'polypeptide(L)' 'MDVEHVWLGEFARVSIERMLGRTNNIRIDEDKHGPPGDRRYRYLPTFILRGLTRLHIRFE' A
#
# COMPACT_ATOMS: atom_id res chain seq x y z
N MET A 1 14.76 3.01 -28.13
CA MET A 1 14.59 2.56 -26.73
C MET A 1 15.60 3.33 -25.92
N ASP A 2 15.13 4.41 -25.31
CA ASP A 2 15.94 5.34 -24.52
C ASP A 2 15.87 4.87 -23.06
N VAL A 3 17.00 4.37 -22.55
CA VAL A 3 17.11 3.82 -21.20
C VAL A 3 17.71 4.81 -20.20
N GLU A 4 17.83 6.09 -20.56
CA GLU A 4 18.46 7.10 -19.70
C GLU A 4 17.51 7.76 -18.69
N HIS A 5 16.19 7.58 -18.83
CA HIS A 5 15.18 8.19 -17.94
C HIS A 5 14.79 7.35 -16.70
N VAL A 6 15.36 6.16 -16.49
CA VAL A 6 14.93 5.20 -15.44
C VAL A 6 15.80 5.24 -14.17
N TRP A 7 16.51 6.34 -13.92
CA TRP A 7 17.38 6.46 -12.73
C TRP A 7 16.67 7.11 -11.53
N LEU A 8 16.57 6.33 -10.44
CA LEU A 8 16.24 6.65 -9.03
C LEU A 8 14.79 6.96 -8.59
N GLY A 9 13.89 7.42 -9.45
CA GLY A 9 12.51 7.77 -9.00
C GLY A 9 11.49 6.61 -9.01
N GLU A 10 11.71 5.63 -9.89
CA GLU A 10 10.63 4.75 -10.34
C GLU A 10 10.58 3.41 -9.62
N PHE A 11 11.57 3.09 -8.78
CA PHE A 11 11.63 1.80 -8.09
C PHE A 11 10.39 1.53 -7.25
N ALA A 12 9.85 2.54 -6.57
CA ALA A 12 8.63 2.39 -5.77
C ALA A 12 7.43 2.07 -6.68
N ARG A 13 7.25 2.83 -7.77
CA ARG A 13 6.16 2.60 -8.72
C ARG A 13 6.26 1.21 -9.36
N VAL A 14 7.40 0.87 -9.94
CA VAL A 14 7.59 -0.42 -10.63
C VAL A 14 7.45 -1.60 -9.67
N SER A 15 7.95 -1.48 -8.44
CA SER A 15 7.78 -2.52 -7.41
C SER A 15 6.30 -2.73 -7.07
N ILE A 16 5.57 -1.63 -6.85
CA ILE A 16 4.14 -1.68 -6.52
C ILE A 16 3.35 -2.21 -7.72
N GLU A 17 3.58 -1.72 -8.93
CA GLU A 17 2.89 -2.18 -10.14
C GLU A 17 3.09 -3.66 -10.40
N ARG A 18 4.32 -4.17 -10.24
CA ARG A 18 4.60 -5.60 -10.42
C ARG A 18 3.94 -6.47 -9.36
N MET A 19 3.91 -6.01 -8.11
CA MET A 19 3.24 -6.71 -7.01
C MET A 19 1.72 -6.73 -7.22
N LEU A 20 1.13 -5.57 -7.54
CA LEU A 20 -0.31 -5.43 -7.72
C LEU A 20 -0.81 -6.05 -9.05
N GLY A 21 0.01 -6.07 -10.10
CA GLY A 21 -0.37 -6.66 -11.39
C GLY A 21 -0.65 -8.17 -11.35
N ARG A 22 -0.31 -8.85 -10.24
CA ARG A 22 -0.59 -10.27 -10.01
C ARG A 22 -1.72 -10.51 -8.99
N THR A 23 -2.21 -9.46 -8.35
CA THR A 23 -3.16 -9.53 -7.23
C THR A 23 -4.46 -8.90 -7.69
N ASN A 24 -5.55 -9.66 -7.74
CA ASN A 24 -6.84 -9.09 -8.09
C ASN A 24 -7.66 -8.77 -6.84
N ASN A 25 -8.64 -7.89 -7.00
CA ASN A 25 -9.69 -7.67 -6.00
C ASN A 25 -9.19 -7.37 -4.57
N ILE A 26 -8.23 -6.45 -4.48
CA ILE A 26 -7.62 -6.06 -3.21
C ILE A 26 -8.64 -5.30 -2.36
N ARG A 27 -8.86 -5.77 -1.13
CA ARG A 27 -9.79 -5.17 -0.17
C ARG A 27 -9.13 -5.01 1.18
N ILE A 28 -9.60 -4.05 1.97
CA ILE A 28 -9.18 -3.92 3.37
C ILE A 28 -9.81 -5.04 4.20
N ASP A 29 -9.00 -5.68 5.05
CA ASP A 29 -9.50 -6.69 5.97
C ASP A 29 -10.39 -6.05 7.05
N GLU A 30 -11.70 -6.32 6.99
CA GLU A 30 -12.70 -5.75 7.90
C GLU A 30 -12.61 -6.34 9.31
N ASP A 31 -12.12 -7.57 9.45
CA ASP A 31 -11.96 -8.21 10.76
C ASP A 31 -10.84 -7.52 11.55
N LYS A 32 -9.84 -7.00 10.84
CA LYS A 32 -8.70 -6.27 11.44
C LYS A 32 -8.93 -4.77 11.53
N HIS A 33 -9.62 -4.18 10.54
CA HIS A 33 -9.74 -2.72 10.42
C HIS A 33 -11.16 -2.19 10.54
N GLY A 34 -12.18 -2.99 10.82
CA GLY A 34 -13.59 -2.53 10.84
C GLY A 34 -14.19 -2.34 9.45
N PRO A 35 -15.51 -2.09 9.36
CA PRO A 35 -16.24 -2.03 8.08
C PRO A 35 -15.91 -0.76 7.27
N PRO A 36 -16.29 -0.70 5.98
CA PRO A 36 -16.26 0.54 5.21
C PRO A 36 -16.99 1.67 5.94
N GLY A 37 -16.38 2.85 6.02
CA GLY A 37 -16.93 4.01 6.74
C GLY A 37 -16.56 4.10 8.22
N ASP A 38 -16.17 2.99 8.86
CA ASP A 38 -15.70 2.95 10.25
C ASP A 38 -14.36 2.19 10.38
N ARG A 39 -13.38 2.64 9.59
CA ARG A 39 -12.05 2.02 9.53
C ARG A 39 -11.20 2.43 10.73
N ARG A 40 -10.65 1.45 11.43
CA ARG A 40 -9.78 1.61 12.61
C ARG A 40 -8.33 1.35 12.24
N TYR A 41 -7.61 2.40 11.90
CA TYR A 41 -6.19 2.34 11.59
C TYR A 41 -5.31 2.78 12.76
N ARG A 42 -4.16 2.12 12.92
CA ARG A 42 -3.14 2.53 13.89
C ARG A 42 -1.95 3.17 13.18
N TYR A 43 -1.77 4.45 13.44
CA TYR A 43 -0.64 5.22 12.92
C TYR A 43 0.55 5.18 13.88
N LEU A 44 1.72 5.52 13.35
CA LEU A 44 2.91 5.77 14.14
C LEU A 44 2.65 6.95 15.10
N PRO A 45 3.04 6.84 16.39
CA PRO A 45 2.80 7.88 17.38
C PRO A 45 3.89 8.97 17.29
N THR A 46 4.08 9.54 16.09
CA THR A 46 5.10 10.57 15.84
C THR A 46 4.47 11.80 15.20
N PHE A 47 5.08 12.96 15.43
CA PHE A 47 4.61 14.21 14.83
C PHE A 47 5.16 14.46 13.41
N ILE A 48 6.23 13.76 13.00
CA ILE A 48 6.92 13.98 11.73
C ILE A 48 6.35 13.09 10.62
N LEU A 49 6.03 11.82 10.93
CA LEU A 49 5.65 10.82 9.94
C LEU A 49 4.23 10.32 10.17
N ARG A 50 3.46 10.25 9.08
CA ARG A 50 2.13 9.63 9.05
C ARG A 50 2.20 8.29 8.33
N GLY A 51 2.68 7.28 9.03
CA GLY A 51 2.73 5.89 8.55
C GLY A 51 1.74 4.99 9.29
N LEU A 52 1.09 4.07 8.58
CA LEU A 52 0.36 2.97 9.22
C LEU A 52 1.35 1.99 9.83
N THR A 53 1.10 1.57 11.07
CA THR A 53 1.91 0.54 11.72
C THR A 53 1.72 -0.83 11.07
N ARG A 54 0.50 -1.14 10.63
CA ARG A 54 0.12 -2.38 9.94
C ARG A 54 -1.07 -2.12 9.00
N LEU A 55 -1.04 -2.71 7.81
CA LEU A 55 -2.14 -2.71 6.85
C LEU A 55 -2.43 -4.14 6.39
N HIS A 56 -3.37 -4.80 7.06
CA HIS A 56 -3.93 -6.08 6.62
C HIS A 56 -4.87 -5.88 5.42
N ILE A 57 -4.62 -6.62 4.35
CA ILE A 57 -5.43 -6.65 3.14
C ILE A 57 -5.84 -8.09 2.81
N ARG A 58 -6.96 -8.23 2.11
CA ARG A 58 -7.43 -9.47 1.50
C ARG A 58 -7.36 -9.33 -0.02
N PHE A 59 -7.11 -10.43 -0.71
CA PHE A 59 -7.04 -10.50 -2.16
C PHE A 59 -7.53 -11.87 -2.64
N GLU A 60 -7.89 -11.96 -3.92
CA GLU A 60 -8.26 -13.19 -4.62
C GLU A 60 -7.16 -13.59 -5.62
#